data_AF-A0AAF3EFJ0-F1
#
_entry.id   AF-A0AAF3EFJ0-F1
#
_cell.length_a   1.000
_cell.length_b   1.000
_cell.length_c   1.000
_cell.angle_alpha   90.00
_cell.angle_beta   90.00
_cell.angle_gamma   90.00
#
_symmetry.space_group_name_H-M   'P 1'
#
loop_
_entity.id
_entity.type
_entity.pdbx_description
1 polymer ?
#
loop_
_entity_poly.entity_id
_entity_poly.type
_entity_poly.pdbx_seq_one_letter_code
_entity_poly.pdbx_strand_id
1 'polypeptide(L)'
;MRLYTIIFCIFGCYLVAADHSNLTIILCPDGYRHFRQTDICFKLVRADADVSALEARRACIRSHDGVLSSVHGLAENDFVLELAREMGIDSFWLGGYVDAKVGGWKWYDDSQNDFENNWTDQPRNGTEKAYLYMLSGKAASFFGDWAIGDDRARLPAFLCRTPSMTKLFQVSIVYNH
;
A
#
# COMPACT_ATOMS: atom_id res chain seq x y z
N MET A 1 37.48 -18.31 -10.69
CA MET A 1 38.75 -17.76 -11.18
C MET A 1 38.86 -16.33 -10.67
N ARG A 2 39.49 -16.13 -9.51
CA ARG A 2 39.61 -14.80 -8.87
C ARG A 2 40.78 -14.06 -9.50
N LEU A 3 40.54 -12.91 -10.12
CA LEU A 3 41.61 -12.03 -10.58
C LEU A 3 42.03 -11.13 -9.41
N TYR A 4 43.28 -11.29 -8.97
CA TYR A 4 43.92 -10.42 -7.98
C TYR A 4 44.84 -9.45 -8.73
N THR A 5 44.63 -8.15 -8.55
CA THR A 5 45.56 -7.14 -9.05
C THR A 5 46.55 -6.80 -7.94
N ILE A 6 47.84 -7.06 -8.18
CA ILE A 6 48.93 -6.71 -7.25
C ILE A 6 49.29 -5.25 -7.48
N ILE A 7 48.99 -4.38 -6.52
CA ILE A 7 49.41 -2.97 -6.55
C ILE A 7 50.71 -2.86 -5.75
N PHE A 8 51.81 -2.48 -6.40
CA PHE A 8 53.07 -2.13 -5.72
C PHE A 8 52.90 -0.78 -5.02
N CYS A 9 52.57 -0.80 -3.73
CA CYS A 9 52.65 0.39 -2.88
C CYS A 9 54.09 0.58 -2.40
N ILE A 10 54.73 1.68 -2.79
CA ILE A 10 56.07 2.06 -2.30
C ILE A 10 56.06 2.56 -0.84
N PHE A 11 54.90 2.61 -0.18
CA PHE A 11 54.81 2.69 1.27
C PHE A 11 53.60 1.89 1.77
N GLY A 12 53.84 0.75 2.42
CA GLY A 12 52.89 0.06 3.31
C GLY A 12 51.81 -0.82 2.65
N CYS A 13 51.89 -2.14 2.86
CA CYS A 13 50.81 -3.08 2.57
C CYS A 13 49.63 -2.88 3.53
N TYR A 14 48.52 -2.33 3.05
CA TYR A 14 47.21 -2.62 3.62
C TYR A 14 46.25 -3.01 2.48
N LEU A 15 45.71 -4.22 2.58
CA LEU A 15 44.65 -4.70 1.69
C LEU A 15 43.37 -3.93 2.06
N VAL A 16 42.92 -3.03 1.19
CA VAL A 16 41.57 -2.47 1.30
C VAL A 16 40.65 -3.29 0.40
N ALA A 17 39.78 -4.08 1.00
CA ALA A 17 38.63 -4.65 0.30
C ALA A 17 37.56 -3.54 0.18
N ALA A 18 37.24 -3.12 -1.04
CA ALA A 18 36.06 -2.27 -1.27
C ALA A 18 34.85 -3.18 -1.53
N ASP A 19 33.90 -3.17 -0.61
CA ASP A 19 32.59 -3.81 -0.77
C ASP A 19 31.62 -2.82 -1.44
N HIS A 20 31.05 -3.19 -2.58
CA HIS A 20 30.09 -2.37 -3.31
C HIS A 20 28.67 -2.65 -2.79
N SER A 21 28.35 -2.18 -1.59
CA SER A 21 26.96 -2.16 -1.12
C SER A 21 26.22 -0.97 -1.77
N ASN A 22 25.46 -1.23 -2.83
CA ASN A 22 24.48 -0.26 -3.35
C ASN A 22 23.45 0.02 -2.25
N LEU A 23 23.33 1.28 -1.83
CA LEU A 23 22.30 1.71 -0.89
C LEU A 23 21.03 2.08 -1.66
N THR A 24 19.99 1.27 -1.51
CA THR A 24 18.66 1.55 -2.03
C THR A 24 17.88 2.35 -1.01
N ILE A 25 17.50 3.59 -1.32
CA ILE A 25 16.61 4.38 -0.48
C ILE A 25 15.20 4.29 -1.06
N ILE A 26 14.27 3.77 -0.25
CA ILE A 26 12.85 3.72 -0.54
C ILE A 26 12.21 5.01 -0.01
N LEU A 27 11.50 5.73 -0.89
CA LEU A 27 10.83 6.99 -0.58
C LEU A 27 9.32 6.88 -0.86
N CYS A 28 8.50 7.23 0.12
CA CYS A 28 7.06 7.41 -0.06
C CYS A 28 6.72 8.90 -0.18
N PRO A 29 5.68 9.27 -0.95
CA PRO A 29 5.18 10.65 -0.96
C PRO A 29 4.68 11.12 0.40
N ASP A 30 4.48 12.43 0.55
CA ASP A 30 4.09 13.01 1.84
C ASP A 30 2.79 12.45 2.41
N GLY A 31 2.86 12.04 3.68
CA GLY A 31 1.76 11.41 4.40
C GLY A 31 1.49 9.95 4.02
N TYR A 32 2.24 9.37 3.09
CA TYR A 32 2.22 7.94 2.86
C TYR A 32 3.19 7.21 3.81
N ARG A 33 2.82 5.99 4.19
CA ARG A 33 3.60 5.09 5.04
C ARG A 33 4.06 3.90 4.21
N HIS A 34 5.36 3.62 4.24
CA HIS A 34 5.95 2.50 3.53
C HIS A 34 5.57 1.17 4.18
N PHE A 35 5.03 0.24 3.39
CA PHE A 35 4.80 -1.12 3.84
C PHE A 35 6.02 -1.98 3.54
N ARG A 36 6.89 -2.21 4.54
CA ARG A 36 8.26 -2.72 4.34
C ARG A 36 8.42 -4.04 3.58
N GLN A 37 7.36 -4.85 3.44
CA GLN A 37 7.43 -6.13 2.75
C GLN A 37 7.28 -6.01 1.24
N THR A 38 6.71 -4.90 0.76
CA THR A 38 6.56 -4.61 -0.68
C THR A 38 7.03 -3.19 -0.96
N ASP A 39 7.28 -2.84 -2.22
CA ASP A 39 7.65 -1.47 -2.58
C ASP A 39 6.40 -0.57 -2.70
N ILE A 40 5.39 -0.76 -1.85
CA ILE A 40 4.12 -0.02 -1.86
C ILE A 40 4.02 0.89 -0.64
N CYS A 41 3.48 2.07 -0.88
CA CYS A 41 3.19 3.09 0.11
C CYS A 41 1.67 3.22 0.26
N PHE A 42 1.17 3.28 1.50
CA PHE A 42 -0.26 3.46 1.79
C PHE A 42 -0.52 4.79 2.52
N LYS A 43 -1.67 5.41 2.25
CA LYS A 43 -2.15 6.61 2.94
C LYS A 43 -3.63 6.47 3.23
N LEU A 44 -3.97 6.40 4.51
CA LEU A 44 -5.35 6.47 4.95
C LEU A 44 -5.76 7.95 5.03
N VAL A 45 -6.84 8.31 4.34
CA VAL A 45 -7.32 9.69 4.25
C VAL A 45 -8.67 9.78 4.94
N ARG A 46 -8.76 10.68 5.93
CA ARG A 46 -10.04 11.11 6.50
C ARG A 46 -10.68 12.13 5.56
N ALA A 47 -11.94 11.91 5.20
CA ALA A 47 -12.71 12.87 4.42
C ALA A 47 -13.33 13.95 5.32
N ASP A 48 -13.50 15.16 4.79
CA ASP A 48 -14.16 16.27 5.50
C ASP A 48 -15.66 16.00 5.72
N ALA A 49 -16.26 15.21 4.84
CA ALA A 49 -17.61 14.67 4.95
C ALA A 49 -17.62 13.26 4.34
N ASP A 50 -18.53 12.38 4.79
CA ASP A 50 -18.60 11.01 4.28
C ASP A 50 -18.72 10.98 2.75
N VAL A 51 -17.93 10.13 2.10
CA VAL A 51 -17.81 10.03 0.64
C VAL A 51 -18.26 8.67 0.13
N SER A 52 -18.75 8.63 -1.11
CA SER A 52 -18.98 7.38 -1.86
C SER A 52 -17.66 6.75 -2.34
N ALA A 53 -17.68 5.46 -2.68
CA ALA A 53 -16.50 4.76 -3.21
C ALA A 53 -15.93 5.42 -4.49
N LEU A 54 -16.80 5.95 -5.36
CA LEU A 54 -16.36 6.62 -6.60
C LEU A 54 -15.71 7.99 -6.33
N GLU A 55 -16.21 8.73 -5.34
CA GLU A 55 -15.58 9.97 -4.87
C GLU A 55 -14.21 9.68 -4.24
N ALA A 56 -14.11 8.66 -3.40
CA ALA A 56 -12.85 8.19 -2.82
C ALA A 56 -11.82 7.82 -3.90
N ARG A 57 -12.21 7.02 -4.90
CA ARG A 57 -11.33 6.66 -6.03
C ARG A 57 -10.79 7.88 -6.76
N ARG A 58 -11.67 8.82 -7.03
CA ARG A 58 -11.32 10.08 -7.70
C ARG A 58 -10.39 10.95 -6.85
N ALA A 59 -10.59 10.96 -5.53
CA ALA A 59 -9.75 11.71 -4.61
C ALA A 59 -8.32 11.15 -4.55
N CYS A 60 -8.14 9.83 -4.50
CA CYS A 60 -6.80 9.23 -4.56
C CYS A 60 -6.04 9.66 -5.81
N ILE A 61 -6.71 9.62 -6.98
CA ILE A 61 -6.10 9.95 -8.28
C ILE A 61 -5.77 11.44 -8.40
N ARG A 62 -6.68 12.32 -7.99
CA ARG A 62 -6.57 13.76 -8.28
C ARG A 62 -5.92 14.59 -7.17
N SER A 63 -5.93 14.09 -5.95
CA SER A 63 -5.58 14.89 -4.76
C SER A 63 -4.56 14.22 -3.85
N HIS A 64 -4.25 12.94 -4.07
CA HIS A 64 -3.32 12.20 -3.24
C HIS A 64 -2.28 11.40 -4.02
N ASP A 65 -2.09 11.64 -5.32
CA ASP A 65 -1.05 11.03 -6.15
C ASP A 65 -0.97 9.50 -6.04
N GLY A 66 -2.13 8.85 -6.00
CA GLY A 66 -2.24 7.41 -5.85
C GLY A 66 -3.53 6.84 -6.44
N VAL A 67 -3.82 5.58 -6.11
CA VAL A 67 -5.04 4.88 -6.51
C VAL A 67 -5.74 4.34 -5.27
N LEU A 68 -7.05 4.09 -5.38
CA LEU A 68 -7.80 3.46 -4.30
C LEU A 68 -7.26 2.04 -4.07
N SER A 69 -6.97 1.71 -2.84
CA SER A 69 -6.03 0.63 -2.52
C SER A 69 -6.61 -0.78 -2.66
N SER A 70 -5.90 -1.65 -3.35
CA SER A 70 -5.97 -3.11 -3.14
C SER A 70 -5.24 -3.53 -1.86
N VAL A 71 -5.52 -4.74 -1.39
CA VAL A 71 -4.87 -5.39 -0.24
C VAL A 71 -4.67 -6.87 -0.57
N HIS A 72 -3.43 -7.36 -0.52
CA HIS A 72 -3.00 -8.65 -1.07
C HIS A 72 -2.48 -9.64 -0.03
N GLY A 73 -2.76 -9.40 1.24
CA GLY A 73 -2.38 -10.35 2.28
C GLY A 73 -2.71 -9.87 3.67
N LEU A 74 -2.63 -10.81 4.62
CA LEU A 74 -2.86 -10.53 6.03
C LEU A 74 -1.94 -9.43 6.56
N ALA A 75 -0.66 -9.44 6.17
CA ALA A 75 0.29 -8.42 6.63
C ALA A 75 -0.04 -7.02 6.12
N GLU A 76 -0.55 -6.88 4.89
CA GLU A 76 -1.05 -5.59 4.38
C GLU A 76 -2.33 -5.19 5.11
N ASN A 77 -3.24 -6.15 5.32
CA ASN A 77 -4.50 -5.94 6.03
C ASN A 77 -4.28 -5.42 7.46
N ASP A 78 -3.39 -6.07 8.21
CA ASP A 78 -3.01 -5.68 9.57
C ASP A 78 -2.32 -4.31 9.59
N PHE A 79 -1.47 -4.05 8.59
CA PHE A 79 -0.78 -2.76 8.48
C PHE A 79 -1.77 -1.61 8.28
N VAL A 80 -2.75 -1.75 7.37
CA VAL A 80 -3.72 -0.69 7.11
C VAL A 80 -4.76 -0.58 8.23
N LEU A 81 -5.07 -1.68 8.92
CA LEU A 81 -5.88 -1.68 10.13
C LEU A 81 -5.20 -0.87 11.25
N GLU A 82 -3.89 -1.01 11.41
CA GLU A 82 -3.13 -0.22 12.38
C GLU A 82 -3.16 1.28 12.03
N LEU A 83 -3.05 1.65 10.75
CA LEU A 83 -3.22 3.06 10.32
C LEU A 83 -4.60 3.60 10.73
N ALA A 84 -5.66 2.80 10.55
CA ALA A 84 -7.01 3.19 10.95
C ALA A 84 -7.14 3.34 12.47
N ARG A 85 -6.52 2.44 13.24
CA ARG A 85 -6.49 2.50 14.70
C ARG A 85 -5.75 3.73 15.21
N GLU A 86 -4.58 4.04 14.63
CA GLU A 86 -3.80 5.25 14.93
C GLU A 86 -4.63 6.52 14.68
N MET A 87 -5.43 6.54 13.61
CA MET A 87 -6.26 7.68 13.23
C MET A 87 -7.64 7.72 13.90
N GLY A 88 -8.05 6.68 14.62
CA GLY A 88 -9.41 6.57 15.17
C GLY A 88 -10.49 6.54 14.08
N ILE A 89 -10.26 5.77 13.02
CA ILE A 89 -11.21 5.58 11.92
C ILE A 89 -11.84 4.19 12.09
N ASP A 90 -13.17 4.13 12.01
CA ASP A 90 -13.93 2.88 12.23
C ASP A 90 -14.29 2.13 10.95
N SER A 91 -14.24 2.81 9.79
CA SER A 91 -14.44 2.20 8.47
C SER A 91 -13.87 3.06 7.35
N PHE A 92 -13.42 2.44 6.27
CA PHE A 92 -12.87 3.15 5.12
C PHE A 92 -12.96 2.36 3.81
N TRP A 93 -13.09 3.08 2.70
CA TRP A 93 -13.15 2.49 1.36
C TRP A 93 -11.83 1.83 0.94
N LEU A 94 -11.96 0.67 0.28
CA LEU A 94 -10.92 -0.01 -0.47
C LEU A 94 -11.17 0.09 -1.98
N GLY A 95 -10.19 -0.31 -2.78
CA GLY A 95 -10.21 -0.26 -4.25
C GLY A 95 -11.06 -1.34 -4.91
N GLY A 96 -11.84 -2.11 -4.15
CA GLY A 96 -12.56 -3.27 -4.65
C GLY A 96 -13.99 -2.95 -5.07
N TYR A 97 -14.47 -3.60 -6.13
CA TYR A 97 -15.86 -3.49 -6.57
C TYR A 97 -16.41 -4.85 -7.01
N VAL A 98 -17.70 -5.07 -6.80
CA VAL A 98 -18.41 -6.26 -7.27
C VAL A 98 -18.65 -6.14 -8.76
N ASP A 99 -18.26 -7.18 -9.48
CA ASP A 99 -18.53 -7.36 -10.91
C ASP A 99 -19.40 -8.60 -11.07
N ALA A 100 -20.71 -8.36 -11.21
CA ALA A 100 -21.71 -9.41 -11.37
C ALA A 100 -21.45 -10.33 -12.57
N LYS A 101 -20.69 -9.88 -13.58
CA LYS A 101 -20.37 -10.68 -14.77
C LYS A 101 -19.35 -11.77 -14.48
N VAL A 102 -18.48 -11.58 -13.49
CA VAL A 102 -17.48 -12.57 -13.07
C VAL A 102 -17.88 -13.34 -11.82
N GLY A 103 -19.05 -13.04 -11.24
CA GLY A 103 -19.55 -13.72 -10.04
C GLY A 103 -18.73 -13.43 -8.79
N GLY A 104 -18.13 -12.23 -8.68
CA GLY A 104 -17.26 -11.87 -7.56
C GLY A 104 -16.91 -10.39 -7.54
N TRP A 105 -15.78 -10.05 -6.92
CA TRP A 105 -15.25 -8.70 -6.88
C TRP A 105 -13.92 -8.59 -7.65
N LYS A 106 -13.46 -7.37 -7.92
CA LYS A 106 -12.17 -7.06 -8.56
C LYS A 106 -11.57 -5.80 -7.96
N TRP A 107 -10.26 -5.65 -8.05
CA TRP A 107 -9.58 -4.40 -7.73
C TRP A 107 -9.60 -3.42 -8.92
N TYR A 108 -9.71 -2.12 -8.63
CA TYR A 108 -9.68 -1.05 -9.62
C TYR A 108 -8.33 -0.85 -10.32
N ASP A 109 -7.28 -1.46 -9.79
CA ASP A 109 -5.91 -1.40 -10.29
C ASP A 109 -5.52 -2.68 -11.07
N ASP A 110 -6.52 -3.53 -11.37
CA ASP A 110 -6.38 -4.78 -12.12
C ASP A 110 -5.44 -5.82 -11.47
N SER A 111 -5.09 -5.64 -10.20
CA SER A 111 -4.35 -6.64 -9.43
C SER A 111 -5.19 -7.90 -9.18
N GLN A 112 -4.52 -9.03 -8.97
CA GLN A 112 -5.20 -10.30 -8.74
C GLN A 112 -5.86 -10.34 -7.37
N ASN A 113 -6.97 -11.07 -7.27
CA ASN A 113 -7.61 -11.37 -6.00
C ASN A 113 -6.94 -12.62 -5.40
N ASP A 114 -5.79 -12.42 -4.78
CA ASP A 114 -4.93 -13.47 -4.21
C ASP A 114 -5.08 -13.61 -2.68
N PHE A 115 -5.87 -12.73 -2.06
CA PHE A 115 -6.14 -12.74 -0.63
C PHE A 115 -7.64 -12.88 -0.34
N GLU A 116 -8.00 -14.00 0.27
CA GLU A 116 -9.35 -14.25 0.80
C GLU A 116 -9.41 -13.76 2.25
N ASN A 117 -9.84 -12.51 2.43
CA ASN A 117 -10.21 -12.02 3.76
C ASN A 117 -11.61 -12.55 4.15
N ASN A 118 -11.93 -12.55 5.45
CA ASN A 118 -13.27 -12.82 5.94
C ASN A 118 -14.21 -11.72 5.42
N TRP A 119 -14.95 -12.02 4.35
CA TRP A 119 -15.95 -11.13 3.79
C TRP A 119 -17.33 -11.60 4.26
N THR A 120 -18.03 -10.77 5.02
CA THR A 120 -19.45 -11.05 5.31
C THR A 120 -20.29 -10.80 4.07
N ASP A 121 -20.72 -11.91 3.46
CA ASP A 121 -21.73 -11.98 2.42
C ASP A 121 -22.98 -11.21 2.86
N GLN A 122 -23.29 -10.10 2.17
CA GLN A 122 -24.61 -9.84 1.61
C GLN A 122 -24.72 -8.38 1.13
N PRO A 123 -24.67 -8.11 -0.19
CA PRO A 123 -25.41 -6.97 -0.72
C PRO A 123 -26.89 -7.24 -0.45
N ARG A 124 -27.47 -6.52 0.51
CA ARG A 124 -28.80 -6.82 1.06
C ARG A 124 -29.95 -6.79 0.07
N ASN A 125 -29.78 -6.26 -1.14
CA ASN A 125 -30.84 -6.19 -2.15
C ASN A 125 -30.26 -5.84 -3.53
N GLY A 126 -30.13 -6.82 -4.44
CA GLY A 126 -30.26 -6.62 -5.90
C GLY A 126 -29.51 -5.47 -6.61
N THR A 127 -28.54 -4.81 -5.98
CA THR A 127 -27.82 -3.69 -6.57
C THR A 127 -26.73 -4.23 -7.50
N GLU A 128 -26.78 -3.84 -8.77
CA GLU A 128 -25.78 -4.19 -9.79
C GLU A 128 -24.37 -3.71 -9.45
N LYS A 129 -24.22 -2.75 -8.53
CA LYS A 129 -22.95 -2.13 -8.15
C LYS A 129 -22.77 -2.15 -6.65
N ALA A 130 -21.64 -2.71 -6.22
CA ALA A 130 -21.26 -2.74 -4.82
C ALA A 130 -19.74 -2.58 -4.69
N TYR A 131 -19.27 -2.10 -3.55
CA TYR A 131 -17.87 -1.69 -3.33
C TYR A 131 -17.33 -2.23 -2.01
N LEU A 132 -16.06 -2.61 -1.98
CA LEU A 132 -15.38 -3.12 -0.79
C LEU A 132 -14.96 -1.99 0.14
N TYR A 133 -15.15 -2.20 1.43
CA TYR A 133 -14.60 -1.38 2.50
C TYR A 133 -14.11 -2.25 3.66
N MET A 134 -13.25 -1.69 4.50
CA MET A 134 -12.77 -2.36 5.72
C MET A 134 -13.49 -1.82 6.96
N LEU A 135 -13.79 -2.70 7.91
CA LEU A 135 -14.24 -2.36 9.26
C LEU A 135 -13.04 -2.35 10.23
N SER A 136 -12.85 -1.25 10.94
CA SER A 136 -11.73 -1.05 11.89
C SER A 136 -12.19 -0.60 13.29
N GLY A 137 -13.51 -0.43 13.48
CA GLY A 137 -14.07 0.08 14.73
C GLY A 137 -14.08 -0.92 15.89
N LYS A 138 -13.86 -0.40 17.11
CA LYS A 138 -13.73 -1.18 18.36
C LYS A 138 -14.94 -2.01 18.77
N ALA A 139 -16.12 -1.68 18.23
CA ALA A 139 -17.39 -2.34 18.56
C ALA A 139 -17.71 -3.53 17.66
N ALA A 140 -16.92 -3.78 16.61
CA ALA A 140 -17.12 -4.90 15.71
C ALA A 140 -16.31 -6.11 16.19
N SER A 141 -16.94 -7.28 16.31
CA SER A 141 -16.24 -8.57 16.47
C SER A 141 -15.44 -9.00 15.23
N PHE A 142 -15.19 -8.07 14.30
CA PHE A 142 -14.81 -8.26 12.89
C PHE A 142 -13.71 -7.25 12.49
N PHE A 143 -12.67 -7.12 13.31
CA PHE A 143 -11.58 -6.16 13.08
C PHE A 143 -10.78 -6.54 11.83
N GLY A 144 -10.65 -5.59 10.89
CA GLY A 144 -9.91 -5.81 9.66
C GLY A 144 -10.66 -6.63 8.62
N ASP A 145 -11.91 -7.04 8.89
CA ASP A 145 -12.75 -7.74 7.94
C ASP A 145 -13.21 -6.78 6.84
N TRP A 146 -13.41 -7.35 5.64
CA TRP A 146 -13.96 -6.61 4.53
C TRP A 146 -15.47 -6.78 4.48
N ALA A 147 -16.16 -5.73 4.04
CA ALA A 147 -17.60 -5.73 3.85
C ALA A 147 -17.95 -5.03 2.53
N ILE A 148 -19.20 -5.20 2.10
CA ILE A 148 -19.70 -4.63 0.85
C ILE A 148 -20.75 -3.58 1.12
N GLY A 149 -20.59 -2.41 0.49
CA GLY A 149 -21.55 -1.31 0.48
C GLY A 149 -22.15 -1.14 -0.91
N ASP A 150 -23.42 -0.74 -0.98
CA ASP A 150 -24.03 -0.34 -2.25
C ASP A 150 -23.52 1.03 -2.73
N ASP A 151 -24.00 1.52 -3.86
CA ASP A 151 -23.61 2.81 -4.43
C ASP A 151 -24.09 4.04 -3.65
N ARG A 152 -24.97 3.85 -2.67
CA ARG A 152 -25.46 4.90 -1.77
C ARG A 152 -24.68 4.96 -0.47
N ALA A 153 -23.93 3.93 -0.14
CA ALA A 153 -23.07 3.91 1.04
C ALA A 153 -22.07 5.07 0.99
N ARG A 154 -21.87 5.72 2.14
CA ARG A 154 -20.89 6.79 2.33
C ARG A 154 -20.08 6.48 3.58
N LEU A 155 -18.77 6.65 3.52
CA LEU A 155 -17.83 6.33 4.60
C LEU A 155 -16.94 7.54 4.93
N PRO A 156 -16.44 7.63 6.16
CA PRO A 156 -15.67 8.80 6.63
C PRO A 156 -14.23 8.84 6.11
N ALA A 157 -13.75 7.77 5.48
CA ALA A 157 -12.37 7.64 5.06
C ALA A 157 -12.18 6.71 3.87
N PHE A 158 -11.00 6.76 3.27
CA PHE A 158 -10.59 5.91 2.16
C PHE A 158 -9.08 5.68 2.14
N LEU A 159 -8.67 4.52 1.66
CA LEU A 159 -7.26 4.14 1.61
C LEU A 159 -6.69 4.32 0.20
N CYS A 160 -5.65 5.14 0.07
CA CYS A 160 -4.89 5.28 -1.17
C CYS A 160 -3.59 4.48 -1.10
N ARG A 161 -3.14 3.95 -2.24
CA ARG A 161 -1.81 3.35 -2.41
C ARG A 161 -1.07 3.92 -3.60
N THR A 162 0.25 3.86 -3.55
CA THR A 162 1.14 4.25 -4.65
C THR A 162 2.45 3.47 -4.56
N PRO A 163 3.13 3.15 -5.67
CA PRO A 163 4.48 2.59 -5.62
C PRO A 163 5.44 3.55 -4.91
N SER A 164 6.38 2.98 -4.15
CA SER A 164 7.50 3.74 -3.62
C SER A 164 8.46 4.15 -4.74
N MET A 165 9.16 5.26 -4.52
CA MET A 165 10.24 5.69 -5.39
C MET A 165 11.55 5.06 -4.92
N THR A 166 12.24 4.39 -5.84
CA THR A 166 13.57 3.83 -5.59
C THR A 166 14.64 4.74 -6.16
N LYS A 167 15.51 5.27 -5.30
CA LYS A 167 16.71 5.99 -5.75
C LYS A 167 17.96 5.17 -5.43
N LEU A 168 18.64 4.72 -6.48
CA LEU A 168 19.93 4.06 -6.38
C LEU A 168 21.01 5.13 -6.19
N PHE A 169 21.66 5.13 -5.04
CA PHE A 169 22.86 5.93 -4.84
C PHE A 169 24.08 5.03 -5.06
N GLN A 170 24.84 5.32 -6.12
CA GLN A 170 26.21 4.82 -6.25
C GLN A 170 27.07 5.62 -5.27
N VAL A 171 27.45 4.99 -4.15
CA VAL A 171 28.42 5.58 -3.23
C VAL A 171 29.81 5.36 -3.83
N SER A 172 30.28 6.33 -4.61
CA SER A 172 31.68 6.37 -5.03
C SER A 172 32.51 6.98 -3.90
N ILE A 173 33.24 6.15 -3.16
CA ILE A 173 34.23 6.63 -2.19
C ILE A 173 35.40 7.21 -3.01
N VAL A 174 35.47 8.53 -3.12
CA VAL A 174 36.60 9.23 -3.73
C VAL A 174 37.66 9.41 -2.65
N TYR A 175 38.79 8.71 -2.78
CA TYR A 175 39.98 8.99 -1.99
C TYR A 175 40.71 10.17 -2.63
N ASN A 176 40.88 11.27 -1.87
CA ASN A 176 41.71 12.39 -2.31
C ASN A 176 43.19 11.97 -2.27
N HIS A 177 43.88 12.27 -3.37
CA HIS A 177 45.33 12.08 -3.57
C HIS A 177 46.17 12.93 -2.63
#